data_AF-A0A1V0UZS1-F1
#
_entry.id   AF-A0A1V0UZS1-F1
#
_cell.length_a   1.000
_cell.length_b   1.000
_cell.length_c   1.000
_cell.angle_alpha   90.00
_cell.angle_beta   90.00
_cell.angle_gamma   90.00
#
_symmetry.space_group_name_H-M   'P 1'
#
loop_
_entity.id
_entity.type
_entity.pdbx_description
1 polymer ?
#
loop_
_entity_poly.entity_id
_entity_poly.type
_entity_poly.pdbx_seq_one_letter_code
_entity_poly.pdbx_strand_id
1 'polypeptide(L)'
;MITKFELSTRHKAWAKIISSVDKSKTNGYAFGGKFVKVNQLVEVPDDSFVLCYQELGSNKNKEPEITLYQCKNEKLITVIDGISGWDWALKIRDDVAELIEGKKEKDVSNSDLSKFSNEELIEELKNRGISIKI
;
A
#
# COMPACT_ATOMS: atom_id res chain seq x y z
N MET A 1 -9.31 4.26 8.46
CA MET A 1 -8.65 5.32 9.26
C MET A 1 -8.89 6.72 8.71
N ILE A 2 -9.09 7.75 9.57
CA ILE A 2 -9.03 9.18 9.17
C ILE A 2 -7.60 9.70 9.39
N THR A 3 -6.99 10.33 8.39
CA THR A 3 -5.65 10.91 8.51
C THR A 3 -5.47 12.13 7.63
N LYS A 4 -4.37 12.86 7.83
CA LYS A 4 -3.97 14.01 7.03
C LYS A 4 -2.55 13.78 6.53
N PHE A 5 -2.36 13.81 5.22
CA PHE A 5 -1.04 13.77 4.58
C PHE A 5 -0.52 15.20 4.42
N GLU A 6 0.44 15.60 5.25
CA GLU A 6 1.07 16.91 5.19
C GLU A 6 2.18 16.89 4.14
N LEU A 7 1.94 17.57 3.01
CA LEU A 7 2.87 17.65 1.89
C LEU A 7 3.12 19.10 1.50
N SER A 8 4.18 19.33 0.73
CA SER A 8 4.56 20.63 0.18
C SER A 8 3.35 21.40 -0.38
N THR A 9 3.11 22.59 0.16
CA THR A 9 2.09 23.52 -0.32
C THR A 9 2.61 24.45 -1.41
N ARG A 10 3.94 24.48 -1.59
CA ARG A 10 4.61 25.38 -2.53
C ARG A 10 4.64 24.83 -3.96
N HIS A 11 4.91 23.54 -4.09
CA HIS A 11 5.08 22.88 -5.38
C HIS A 11 4.06 21.77 -5.56
N LYS A 12 4.16 21.04 -6.67
CA LYS A 12 3.24 19.95 -6.97
C LYS A 12 3.32 18.88 -5.89
N ALA A 13 2.19 18.57 -5.28
CA ALA A 13 2.03 17.48 -4.35
C ALA A 13 0.73 16.73 -4.60
N TRP A 14 0.74 15.41 -4.44
CA TRP A 14 -0.45 14.57 -4.54
C TRP A 14 -0.25 13.28 -3.75
N ALA A 15 -1.36 12.68 -3.35
CA ALA A 15 -1.36 11.36 -2.73
C ALA A 15 -2.36 10.45 -3.45
N LYS A 16 -2.04 9.16 -3.50
CA LYS A 16 -2.83 8.16 -4.22
C LYS A 16 -2.88 6.85 -3.45
N ILE A 17 -4.09 6.36 -3.19
CA ILE A 17 -4.31 5.00 -2.70
C ILE A 17 -4.04 4.05 -3.86
N ILE A 18 -3.09 3.14 -3.70
CA ILE A 18 -2.65 2.23 -4.75
C ILE A 18 -3.50 0.95 -4.71
N SER A 19 -4.05 0.57 -5.86
CA SER A 19 -4.79 -0.68 -6.05
C SER A 19 -4.05 -1.67 -6.95
N SER A 20 -3.17 -1.19 -7.82
CA SER A 20 -2.44 -2.00 -8.79
C SER A 20 -1.16 -1.30 -9.21
N VAL A 21 -0.14 -2.08 -9.57
CA VAL A 21 1.09 -1.57 -10.19
C VAL A 21 1.26 -2.17 -11.57
N ASP A 22 1.55 -1.33 -12.55
CA ASP A 22 1.86 -1.69 -13.92
C ASP A 22 3.39 -1.62 -14.14
N LYS A 23 4.03 -2.80 -14.13
CA LYS A 23 5.47 -2.97 -14.31
C LYS A 23 5.97 -2.58 -15.71
N SER A 24 5.09 -2.35 -16.69
CA SER A 24 5.50 -1.88 -18.02
C SER A 24 5.83 -0.38 -18.07
N LYS A 25 5.36 0.39 -17.09
CA LYS A 25 5.57 1.84 -17.02
C LYS A 25 6.77 2.18 -16.14
N THR A 26 7.45 3.26 -16.47
CA THR A 26 8.69 3.73 -15.80
C THR A 26 8.50 5.04 -15.04
N ASN A 27 7.27 5.53 -14.97
CA ASN A 27 6.92 6.83 -14.37
C ASN A 27 5.76 6.69 -13.38
N GLY A 28 5.29 7.81 -12.81
CA GLY A 28 4.20 7.79 -11.83
C GLY A 28 2.87 7.20 -12.31
N TYR A 29 2.67 6.97 -13.60
CA TYR A 29 1.49 6.26 -14.12
C TYR A 29 1.55 4.74 -13.93
N ALA A 30 2.68 4.20 -13.48
CA ALA A 30 2.80 2.80 -13.07
C ALA A 30 1.85 2.48 -11.89
N PHE A 31 1.56 3.46 -11.04
CA PHE A 31 0.74 3.26 -9.85
C PHE A 31 -0.73 3.57 -10.14
N GLY A 32 -1.55 2.53 -10.29
CA GLY A 32 -3.00 2.61 -10.47
C GLY A 32 -3.73 2.76 -9.13
N GLY A 33 -4.85 3.49 -9.14
CA GLY A 33 -5.68 3.66 -7.95
C GLY A 33 -6.34 5.04 -7.84
N LYS A 34 -6.83 5.37 -6.63
CA LYS A 34 -7.66 6.56 -6.37
C LYS A 34 -6.83 7.69 -5.77
N PHE A 35 -6.93 8.89 -6.33
CA PHE A 35 -6.32 10.09 -5.74
C PHE A 35 -7.06 10.50 -4.47
N VAL A 36 -6.29 10.94 -3.47
CA VAL A 36 -6.80 11.50 -2.22
C VAL A 36 -6.33 12.94 -2.06
N LYS A 37 -7.13 13.74 -1.34
CA LYS A 37 -6.75 15.11 -1.04
C LYS A 37 -5.59 15.12 -0.07
N VAL A 38 -4.63 16.01 -0.32
CA VAL A 38 -3.48 16.26 0.55
C VAL A 38 -3.76 17.50 1.40
N ASN A 39 -3.08 17.65 2.53
CA ASN A 39 -3.23 18.76 3.46
C ASN A 39 -4.65 18.94 4.04
N GLN A 40 -5.49 17.91 3.95
CA GLN A 40 -6.84 17.86 4.52
C GLN A 40 -7.08 16.49 5.17
N LEU A 41 -8.04 16.42 6.09
CA LEU A 41 -8.48 15.13 6.65
C LEU A 41 -9.17 14.31 5.56
N VAL A 42 -8.75 13.06 5.42
CA VAL A 42 -9.28 12.10 4.46
C VAL A 42 -9.47 10.74 5.12
N GLU A 43 -10.51 10.05 4.69
CA GLU A 43 -10.73 8.65 5.02
C GLU A 43 -9.90 7.77 4.09
N VAL A 44 -9.06 6.93 4.69
CA VAL A 44 -8.25 5.93 4.01
C VAL A 44 -8.73 4.56 4.48
N PRO A 45 -9.02 3.61 3.57
CA PRO A 45 -9.39 2.26 3.97
C PRO A 45 -8.21 1.57 4.67
N ASP A 46 -8.53 0.76 5.66
CA ASP A 46 -7.51 -0.04 6.34
C ASP A 46 -6.89 -1.06 5.36
N ASP A 47 -5.67 -1.49 5.68
CA ASP A 47 -4.78 -2.30 4.84
C ASP A 47 -4.48 -1.71 3.45
N SER A 48 -4.70 -0.41 3.23
CA SER A 48 -4.38 0.26 1.98
C SER A 48 -2.95 0.79 1.95
N PHE A 49 -2.36 0.83 0.75
CA PHE A 49 -1.10 1.54 0.51
C PHE A 49 -1.38 2.92 -0.07
N VAL A 50 -0.77 3.96 0.49
CA VAL A 50 -0.89 5.35 0.03
C VAL A 50 0.47 5.85 -0.41
N LEU A 51 0.59 6.17 -1.70
CA LEU A 51 1.77 6.80 -2.28
C LEU A 51 1.62 8.31 -2.21
N CYS A 52 2.54 8.96 -1.52
CA CYS A 52 2.64 10.41 -1.46
C CYS A 52 3.80 10.88 -2.34
N TYR A 53 3.53 11.89 -3.15
CA TYR A 53 4.49 12.57 -4.01
C TYR A 53 4.49 14.05 -3.67
N GLN A 54 5.67 14.63 -3.56
CA GLN A 54 5.84 16.08 -3.46
C GLN A 54 7.08 16.53 -4.21
N GLU A 55 7.06 17.75 -4.73
CA GLU A 55 8.25 18.43 -5.22
C GLU A 55 8.82 19.31 -4.09
N LEU A 56 10.10 19.11 -3.77
CA LEU A 56 10.85 19.92 -2.80
C LEU A 56 11.97 20.69 -3.47
N GLY A 57 12.49 21.71 -2.80
CA GLY A 57 13.58 22.54 -3.30
C GLY A 57 13.15 23.90 -3.86
N SER A 58 14.04 24.53 -4.63
CA SER A 58 13.80 25.86 -5.22
C SER A 58 13.05 25.74 -6.56
N ASN A 59 12.47 26.83 -7.08
CA ASN A 59 11.79 26.79 -8.39
C ASN A 59 12.70 26.29 -9.52
N LYS A 60 14.02 26.54 -9.41
CA LYS A 60 15.02 26.12 -10.41
C LYS A 60 15.56 24.71 -10.16
N ASN A 61 15.72 24.33 -8.89
CA ASN A 61 16.28 23.04 -8.48
C ASN A 61 15.26 22.33 -7.61
N LYS A 62 14.15 21.91 -8.21
CA LYS A 62 13.14 21.11 -7.54
C LYS A 62 13.32 19.65 -7.88
N GLU A 63 13.10 18.80 -6.90
CA GLU A 63 13.20 17.35 -7.05
C GLU A 63 11.95 16.69 -6.47
N PRO A 64 11.49 15.59 -7.08
CA PRO A 64 10.44 14.80 -6.50
C PRO A 64 10.97 14.07 -5.25
N GLU A 65 10.13 14.00 -4.23
CA GLU A 65 10.30 13.18 -3.03
C GLU A 65 9.04 12.33 -2.84
N ILE A 66 9.27 11.05 -2.60
CA ILE A 66 8.23 10.03 -2.56
C ILE A 66 8.31 9.28 -1.24
N THR A 67 7.14 9.16 -0.61
CA THR A 67 6.93 8.39 0.61
C THR A 67 5.74 7.45 0.40
N LEU A 68 5.91 6.18 0.75
CA LEU A 68 4.85 5.17 0.73
C LEU A 68 4.43 4.86 2.16
N TYR A 69 3.14 4.99 2.41
CA TYR A 69 2.52 4.61 3.67
C TYR A 69 1.67 3.36 3.50
N GLN A 70 1.67 2.49 4.50
CA GLN A 70 0.71 1.42 4.68
C GLN A 70 -0.20 1.79 5.85
N CYS A 71 -1.51 1.86 5.59
CA CYS A 71 -2.51 1.98 6.63
C CYS A 71 -2.79 0.59 7.18
N LYS A 72 -2.50 0.32 8.45
CA LYS A 72 -2.75 -0.98 9.09
C LYS A 72 -3.20 -0.78 10.54
N ASN A 73 -4.29 -1.43 10.93
CA ASN A 73 -4.86 -1.33 12.28
C ASN A 73 -5.01 0.13 12.75
N GLU A 74 -5.64 0.96 11.93
CA GLU A 74 -5.81 2.40 12.19
C GLU A 74 -4.50 3.19 12.45
N LYS A 75 -3.36 2.67 11.99
CA LYS A 75 -2.07 3.35 12.07
C LYS A 75 -1.46 3.50 10.69
N LEU A 76 -0.77 4.62 10.50
CA LEU A 76 0.03 4.90 9.31
C LEU A 76 1.46 4.40 9.55
N ILE A 77 1.90 3.41 8.79
CA ILE A 77 3.25 2.85 8.84
C ILE A 77 4.00 3.32 7.59
N THR A 78 5.13 3.98 7.75
CA THR A 78 5.99 4.33 6.60
C THR A 78 6.72 3.07 6.12
N VAL A 79 6.54 2.72 4.86
CA VAL A 79 7.16 1.54 4.23
C VAL A 79 8.36 1.93 3.38
N ILE A 80 8.22 3.03 2.63
CA ILE A 80 9.29 3.61 1.84
C ILE A 80 9.34 5.08 2.19
N ASP A 81 10.52 5.60 2.48
CA ASP A 81 10.70 7.00 2.85
C ASP A 81 11.84 7.65 2.07
N GLY A 82 11.67 8.93 1.73
CA GLY A 82 12.73 9.77 1.18
C GLY A 82 13.29 9.35 -0.18
N ILE A 83 12.51 8.68 -1.03
CA ILE A 83 12.98 8.38 -2.39
C ILE A 83 12.92 9.64 -3.23
N SER A 84 14.07 10.08 -3.70
CA SER A 84 14.21 11.26 -4.55
C SER A 84 14.73 10.95 -5.96
N GLY A 85 14.58 11.93 -6.84
CA GLY A 85 15.04 11.88 -8.23
C GLY A 85 13.94 11.53 -9.24
N TRP A 86 14.11 11.96 -10.49
CA TRP A 86 13.08 11.83 -11.53
C TRP A 86 12.80 10.38 -11.97
N ASP A 87 13.73 9.48 -11.65
CA ASP A 87 13.65 8.03 -11.84
C ASP A 87 13.01 7.29 -10.64
N TRP A 88 12.45 8.03 -9.67
CA TRP A 88 11.82 7.47 -8.45
C TRP A 88 10.87 6.31 -8.72
N ALA A 89 10.09 6.37 -9.80
CA ALA A 89 9.10 5.35 -10.09
C ALA A 89 9.78 4.02 -10.36
N LEU A 90 10.88 3.99 -11.13
CA LEU A 90 11.65 2.77 -11.36
C LEU A 90 12.27 2.22 -10.06
N LYS A 91 12.71 3.10 -9.17
CA LYS A 91 13.33 2.70 -7.90
C LYS A 91 12.39 1.92 -6.98
N ILE A 92 11.09 2.25 -6.99
CA ILE A 92 10.13 1.68 -6.03
C ILE A 92 9.07 0.79 -6.67
N ARG A 93 8.89 0.83 -7.99
CA ARG A 93 7.76 0.17 -8.65
C ARG A 93 7.71 -1.32 -8.37
N ASP A 94 8.84 -1.99 -8.46
CA ASP A 94 8.90 -3.45 -8.33
C ASP A 94 8.67 -3.85 -6.86
N ASP A 95 9.28 -3.15 -5.91
CA ASP A 95 9.04 -3.31 -4.47
C ASP A 95 7.57 -3.10 -4.09
N VAL A 96 6.95 -2.02 -4.59
CA VAL A 96 5.54 -1.72 -4.33
C VAL A 96 4.62 -2.77 -4.95
N ALA A 97 4.98 -3.29 -6.13
CA ALA A 97 4.21 -4.34 -6.75
C ALA A 97 4.25 -5.63 -5.92
N GLU A 98 5.43 -6.00 -5.41
CA GLU A 98 5.59 -7.15 -4.52
C GLU A 98 4.78 -6.99 -3.23
N LEU A 99 4.77 -5.79 -2.62
CA LEU A 99 3.97 -5.51 -1.42
C LEU A 99 2.46 -5.69 -1.67
N ILE A 100 1.97 -5.29 -2.85
CA ILE A 100 0.55 -5.43 -3.21
C ILE A 100 0.21 -6.88 -3.59
N GLU A 101 1.08 -7.56 -4.32
CA GLU A 101 0.93 -8.98 -4.68
C GLU A 101 0.94 -9.86 -3.40
N GLY A 102 1.89 -9.65 -2.50
CA GLY A 102 1.96 -10.35 -1.22
C GLY A 102 0.78 -10.07 -0.28
N LYS A 103 0.09 -8.93 -0.44
CA LYS A 103 -1.21 -8.70 0.23
C LYS A 103 -2.29 -9.60 -0.35
N LYS A 104 -2.41 -9.69 -1.68
CA LYS A 104 -3.43 -10.54 -2.33
C LYS A 104 -3.28 -12.00 -1.93
N GLU A 105 -2.05 -12.52 -1.83
CA GLU A 105 -1.82 -13.90 -1.40
C GLU A 105 -2.30 -14.15 0.05
N LYS A 106 -2.06 -13.20 0.96
CA LYS A 106 -2.55 -13.30 2.35
C LYS A 106 -4.07 -13.26 2.43
N ASP A 107 -4.71 -12.35 1.69
CA ASP A 107 -6.17 -12.24 1.65
C ASP A 107 -6.82 -13.51 1.06
N VAL A 108 -6.24 -14.08 -0.01
CA VAL A 108 -6.75 -15.33 -0.62
C VAL A 108 -6.63 -16.51 0.34
N SER A 109 -5.48 -16.68 1.00
CA SER A 109 -5.25 -17.79 1.94
C SER A 109 -6.22 -17.80 3.13
N ASN A 110 -6.67 -16.62 3.59
CA ASN A 110 -7.65 -16.50 4.67
C ASN A 110 -9.10 -16.63 4.17
N SER A 111 -9.38 -16.19 2.95
CA SER A 111 -10.74 -16.17 2.38
C SER A 111 -11.30 -17.56 2.00
N ASP A 112 -10.44 -18.54 1.73
CA ASP A 112 -10.88 -19.90 1.36
C ASP A 112 -11.19 -20.77 2.57
N LEU A 113 -10.45 -20.63 3.68
CA LEU A 113 -10.72 -21.38 4.91
C LEU A 113 -11.93 -20.84 5.69
N SER A 114 -12.27 -19.56 5.50
CA SER A 114 -13.44 -18.93 6.14
C SER A 114 -14.79 -19.37 5.55
N LYS A 115 -14.79 -20.15 4.46
CA LYS A 115 -15.99 -20.80 3.91
C LYS A 115 -16.39 -22.06 4.66
N PHE A 116 -15.47 -22.64 5.44
CA PHE A 116 -15.70 -23.88 6.18
C PHE A 116 -16.00 -23.56 7.64
N SER A 117 -16.91 -24.32 8.25
CA SER A 117 -17.14 -24.24 9.70
C SER A 117 -15.89 -24.70 10.46
N ASN A 118 -15.67 -24.16 11.66
CA ASN A 118 -14.62 -24.65 12.56
C ASN A 118 -14.77 -26.16 12.82
N GLU A 119 -16.00 -26.67 12.84
CA GLU A 119 -16.30 -28.09 13.04
C GLU A 119 -15.83 -28.93 11.84
N GLU A 120 -16.11 -28.48 10.62
CA GLU A 120 -15.68 -29.13 9.37
C GLU A 120 -14.15 -29.15 9.26
N LEU A 121 -13.49 -28.05 9.64
CA LEU A 121 -12.03 -27.96 9.65
C LEU A 121 -11.41 -28.89 10.70
N ILE A 122 -12.00 -29.00 11.90
CA ILE A 122 -11.55 -29.92 12.94
C ILE A 122 -11.74 -31.37 12.50
N GLU A 123 -12.83 -31.69 11.83
CA GLU A 123 -13.12 -33.04 11.33
C GLU A 123 -12.17 -33.44 10.19
N GLU A 124 -11.86 -32.51 9.28
CA GLU A 124 -10.84 -32.71 8.25
C GLU A 124 -9.46 -33.01 8.87
N LEU A 125 -9.04 -32.23 9.85
CA LEU A 125 -7.74 -32.42 10.52
C LEU A 125 -7.67 -33.76 11.26
N LYS A 126 -8.78 -34.20 11.87
CA LYS A 126 -8.90 -35.55 12.44
C LYS A 126 -8.79 -36.64 11.38
N ASN A 127 -9.43 -36.46 10.22
CA ASN A 127 -9.34 -37.40 9.09
C ASN A 127 -7.92 -37.51 8.53
N ARG A 128 -7.11 -36.45 8.62
CA ARG A 128 -5.67 -36.47 8.30
C ARG A 128 -4.79 -37.04 9.42
N GLY A 129 -5.36 -37.49 10.53
CA GLY A 129 -4.62 -38.04 11.66
C GLY A 129 -3.92 -36.99 12.53
N ILE A 130 -4.29 -35.71 12.39
CA ILE A 130 -3.71 -34.62 13.19
C ILE A 130 -4.52 -34.49 14.48
N SER A 131 -3.87 -34.75 15.61
CA SER A 131 -4.48 -34.57 16.94
C SER A 131 -4.39 -33.12 17.37
N ILE A 132 -5.54 -32.44 17.41
CA ILE A 132 -5.65 -31.07 17.95
C ILE A 132 -5.99 -31.19 19.45
N LYS A 133 -5.13 -30.63 20.32
CA LYS A 133 -5.52 -30.34 21.71
C LYS A 133 -6.15 -28.96 21.74
N ILE A 134 -7.45 -28.93 22.03
CA ILE A 134 -8.22 -27.70 22.29
C ILE A 134 -8.09 -27.36 23.77
#